data_AF-A0A535D775-F1
#
_entry.id   AF-A0A535D775-F1
#
_cell.length_a   1.000
_cell.length_b   1.000
_cell.length_c   1.000
_cell.angle_alpha   90.00
_cell.angle_beta   90.00
_cell.angle_gamma   90.00
#
_symmetry.space_group_name_H-M   'P 1'
#
loop_
_entity.id
_entity.type
_entity.pdbx_description
1 polymer ?
#
loop_
_entity_poly.entity_id
_entity_poly.type
_entity_poly.pdbx_seq_one_letter_code
_entity_poly.pdbx_strand_id
1 'polypeptide(L)'
;MRTNVKGVWAIGDCIGDPRSPKLAHVAFAQAEVAVDTILGEDAVMNYDAVPNVVYTHPELASVGLTEAQAKEKYGDSVKAARFPFAASGRALALGESAGATKIVTAGDGRVVGVHIAGPQASELIAEATLAMRLEATVEDLIATIHAHPTLAESLRGAALSVIGKPIDTAR
;
A
#
# COMPACT_ATOMS: atom_id res chain seq x y z
N MET A 1 15.78 1.11 16.77
CA MET A 1 17.00 1.07 15.93
C MET A 1 18.30 0.86 16.74
N ARG A 2 18.25 0.22 17.91
CA ARG A 2 19.44 0.00 18.75
C ARG A 2 20.24 -1.20 18.23
N THR A 3 21.57 -1.12 18.30
CA THR A 3 22.44 -2.29 18.08
C THR A 3 22.67 -3.06 19.39
N ASN A 4 23.49 -4.11 19.34
CA ASN A 4 23.97 -4.80 20.54
C ASN A 4 24.97 -3.97 21.36
N VAL A 5 25.54 -2.90 20.80
CA VAL A 5 26.46 -2.00 21.51
C VAL A 5 25.68 -0.81 22.07
N LYS A 6 25.79 -0.59 23.38
CA LYS A 6 25.12 0.52 24.06
C LYS A 6 25.59 1.85 23.47
N GLY A 7 24.64 2.72 23.13
CA GLY A 7 24.95 4.04 22.56
C GLY A 7 25.30 4.00 21.07
N VAL A 8 25.05 2.88 20.38
CA VAL A 8 25.28 2.75 18.94
C VAL A 8 23.97 2.32 18.26
N TRP A 9 23.62 3.04 17.20
CA TRP A 9 22.42 2.82 16.37
C TRP A 9 22.83 2.56 14.92
N ALA A 10 21.98 1.85 14.19
CA ALA A 10 22.13 1.62 12.76
C ALA A 10 20.78 1.88 12.07
N ILE A 11 20.82 2.44 10.86
CA ILE A 11 19.65 2.82 10.05
C ILE A 11 19.94 2.58 8.56
N GLY A 12 18.90 2.49 7.75
CA GLY A 12 18.97 2.38 6.31
C GLY A 12 19.57 1.07 5.82
N ASP A 13 20.19 1.12 4.64
CA ASP A 13 20.62 -0.05 3.87
C ASP A 13 21.68 -0.93 4.55
N CYS A 14 22.34 -0.43 5.60
CA CYS A 14 23.30 -1.22 6.38
C CYS A 14 22.61 -2.17 7.38
N ILE A 15 21.31 -2.01 7.62
CA ILE A 15 20.53 -2.93 8.45
C ILE A 15 20.30 -4.23 7.67
N GLY A 16 20.74 -5.36 8.23
CA GLY A 16 20.52 -6.71 7.68
C GLY A 16 19.20 -7.37 8.08
N ASP A 17 18.21 -6.61 8.56
CA ASP A 17 16.89 -7.10 8.96
C ASP A 17 16.07 -7.41 7.70
N PRO A 18 15.62 -8.65 7.49
CA PRO A 18 14.86 -9.02 6.28
C PRO A 18 13.53 -8.27 6.13
N ARG A 19 13.02 -7.65 7.19
CA ARG A 19 11.80 -6.82 7.16
C ARG A 19 12.06 -5.39 6.67
N SER A 20 13.32 -4.94 6.66
CA SER A 20 13.71 -3.58 6.28
C SER A 20 14.11 -3.55 4.80
N PRO A 21 13.23 -3.13 3.88
CA PRO A 21 13.63 -2.96 2.49
C PRO A 21 14.60 -1.80 2.36
N LYS A 22 15.47 -1.88 1.36
CA LYS A 22 16.52 -0.89 1.06
C LYS A 22 15.92 0.28 0.29
N LEU A 23 15.21 1.15 1.00
CA LEU A 23 14.42 2.24 0.44
C LEU A 23 14.70 3.54 1.21
N ALA A 24 14.73 4.66 0.48
CA ALA A 24 15.06 5.97 1.07
C ALA A 24 14.08 6.38 2.17
N HIS A 25 12.77 6.28 1.93
CA HIS A 25 11.73 6.62 2.92
C HIS A 25 11.75 5.70 4.15
N VAL A 26 12.26 4.47 4.03
CA VAL A 26 12.49 3.59 5.19
C VAL A 26 13.68 4.05 6.01
N ALA A 27 14.79 4.42 5.36
CA ALA A 27 15.96 4.97 6.04
C ALA A 27 15.64 6.26 6.79
N PHE A 28 14.80 7.14 6.22
CA PHE A 28 14.34 8.36 6.88
C PHE A 28 13.52 8.06 8.15
N ALA A 29 12.50 7.21 8.04
CA ALA A 29 11.68 6.82 9.20
C ALA A 29 12.51 6.11 10.28
N GLN A 30 13.47 5.27 9.89
CA GLN A 30 14.40 4.65 10.85
C GLN A 30 15.28 5.67 11.56
N ALA A 31 15.70 6.75 10.86
CA ALA A 31 16.46 7.84 11.47
C ALA A 31 15.64 8.55 12.56
N GLU A 32 14.37 8.86 12.27
CA GLU A 32 13.44 9.46 13.24
C GLU A 32 13.31 8.57 14.48
N VAL A 33 13.01 7.28 14.30
CA VAL A 33 12.92 6.31 15.40
C VAL A 33 14.24 6.21 16.18
N ALA A 34 15.39 6.27 15.51
CA ALA A 34 16.69 6.25 16.17
C ALA A 34 16.90 7.50 17.04
N VAL A 35 16.58 8.68 16.53
CA VAL A 35 16.69 9.96 17.24
C VAL A 35 15.75 10.00 18.45
N ASP A 36 14.49 9.62 18.28
CA ASP A 36 13.53 9.56 19.40
C ASP A 36 14.01 8.61 20.49
N THR A 37 14.53 7.44 20.09
CA THR A 37 15.13 6.48 21.02
C THR A 37 16.37 7.04 21.74
N ILE A 38 17.18 7.87 21.08
CA ILE A 38 18.34 8.56 21.67
C ILE A 38 17.89 9.57 22.72
N LEU A 39 16.78 10.26 22.46
CA LEU A 39 16.18 11.26 23.35
C LEU A 39 15.40 10.64 24.53
N GLY A 40 15.24 9.31 24.54
CA GLY A 40 14.60 8.57 25.63
C GLY A 40 13.11 8.30 25.40
N GLU A 41 12.59 8.62 24.23
CA GLU A 41 11.20 8.34 23.84
C GLU A 41 11.00 6.86 23.48
N ASP A 42 9.77 6.37 23.64
CA ASP A 42 9.37 5.02 23.23
C ASP A 42 8.96 5.02 21.75
N ALA A 43 9.95 4.86 20.86
CA ALA A 43 9.76 4.84 19.42
C ALA A 43 10.07 3.46 18.83
N VAL A 44 9.12 2.93 18.05
CA VAL A 44 9.25 1.63 17.37
C VAL A 44 8.88 1.77 15.90
N MET A 45 9.72 1.20 15.04
CA MET A 45 9.48 1.17 13.60
C MET A 45 8.40 0.14 13.26
N ASN A 46 7.40 0.55 12.50
CA ASN A 46 6.40 -0.33 11.92
C ASN A 46 6.72 -0.57 10.44
N TYR A 47 6.97 -1.84 10.06
CA TYR A 47 7.27 -2.24 8.68
C TYR A 47 6.06 -2.78 7.90
N ASP A 48 4.89 -2.91 8.53
CA ASP A 48 3.71 -3.54 7.92
C ASP A 48 3.11 -2.70 6.77
N ALA A 49 3.34 -1.38 6.78
CA ALA A 49 2.82 -0.44 5.79
C ALA A 49 3.95 0.37 5.13
N VAL A 50 4.99 -0.30 4.63
CA VAL A 50 6.06 0.33 3.84
C VAL A 50 5.73 0.23 2.35
N PRO A 51 5.50 1.35 1.63
CA PRO A 51 5.30 1.32 0.20
C PRO A 51 6.61 1.03 -0.55
N ASN A 52 6.50 0.43 -1.72
CA ASN A 52 7.58 0.27 -2.69
C ASN A 52 7.11 0.76 -4.06
N VAL A 53 7.99 1.40 -4.81
CA VAL A 53 7.67 2.03 -6.10
C VAL A 53 8.77 1.74 -7.12
N VAL A 54 8.35 1.37 -8.33
CA VAL A 54 9.19 1.27 -9.53
C VAL A 54 8.68 2.29 -10.54
N TYR A 55 9.50 3.29 -10.83
CA TYR A 55 9.17 4.45 -11.68
C TYR A 55 9.35 4.14 -13.18
N THR A 56 8.80 3.01 -13.64
CA THR A 56 8.72 2.65 -15.07
C THR A 56 7.49 3.29 -15.73
N HIS A 57 7.27 3.00 -17.01
CA HIS A 57 6.04 3.36 -17.71
C HIS A 57 5.28 2.08 -18.16
N PRO A 58 4.10 1.77 -17.58
CA PRO A 58 3.49 2.45 -16.42
C PRO A 58 4.29 2.23 -15.13
N GLU A 59 4.01 3.06 -14.12
CA GLU A 59 4.60 2.90 -12.79
C GLU A 59 4.03 1.66 -12.11
N LEU A 60 4.82 1.07 -11.22
CA LEU A 60 4.39 0.00 -10.33
C LEU A 60 4.54 0.47 -8.90
N ALA A 61 3.50 0.34 -8.09
CA ALA A 61 3.56 0.63 -6.67
C ALA A 61 2.87 -0.47 -5.87
N SER A 62 3.40 -0.77 -4.69
CA SER A 62 2.76 -1.74 -3.79
C SER A 62 2.99 -1.39 -2.34
N VAL A 63 2.08 -1.83 -1.47
CA VAL A 63 2.21 -1.81 -0.03
C VAL A 63 1.56 -3.07 0.53
N GLY A 64 2.16 -3.66 1.56
CA GLY A 64 1.61 -4.82 2.24
C GLY A 64 1.81 -6.14 1.50
N LEU A 65 0.90 -7.08 1.76
CA LEU A 65 1.00 -8.46 1.32
C LEU A 65 0.54 -8.65 -0.12
N THR A 66 1.22 -9.52 -0.85
CA THR A 66 0.66 -10.15 -2.04
C THR A 66 -0.51 -11.08 -1.67
N GLU A 67 -1.36 -11.42 -2.63
CA GLU A 67 -2.45 -12.37 -2.40
C GLU A 67 -1.94 -13.76 -1.94
N ALA A 68 -0.81 -14.22 -2.49
CA ALA A 68 -0.21 -15.48 -2.08
C ALA A 68 0.25 -15.45 -0.62
N GLN A 69 0.97 -14.39 -0.22
CA GLN A 69 1.39 -14.19 1.18
C GLN A 69 0.20 -14.00 2.12
N ALA A 70 -0.85 -13.31 1.67
CA ALA A 70 -2.06 -13.13 2.45
C ALA A 70 -2.77 -14.48 2.68
N LYS A 71 -2.90 -15.31 1.64
CA LYS A 71 -3.48 -16.66 1.75
C LYS A 71 -2.65 -17.57 2.66
N GLU A 72 -1.33 -17.50 2.58
CA GLU A 72 -0.43 -18.21 3.50
C GLU A 72 -0.66 -17.78 4.96
N LYS A 73 -0.87 -16.48 5.20
CA LYS A 73 -1.01 -15.91 6.55
C LYS A 73 -2.42 -16.04 7.15
N TYR A 74 -3.48 -15.87 6.35
CA TYR A 74 -4.87 -15.74 6.79
C TYR A 74 -5.81 -16.83 6.24
N GLY A 75 -5.32 -17.72 5.38
CA GLY A 75 -6.08 -18.82 4.78
C GLY A 75 -7.04 -18.38 3.66
N ASP A 76 -8.00 -19.24 3.37
CA ASP A 76 -8.90 -19.11 2.21
C ASP A 76 -9.96 -18.01 2.33
N SER A 77 -10.05 -17.37 3.50
CA SER A 77 -10.96 -16.22 3.72
C SER A 77 -10.48 -14.94 3.02
N VAL A 78 -9.23 -14.91 2.56
CA VAL A 78 -8.63 -13.79 1.83
C VAL A 78 -9.37 -13.53 0.53
N LYS A 79 -9.67 -12.26 0.28
CA LYS A 79 -10.25 -11.80 -0.98
C LYS A 79 -9.27 -10.89 -1.70
N ALA A 80 -9.34 -10.90 -3.02
CA ALA A 80 -8.62 -9.94 -3.84
C ALA A 80 -9.45 -9.56 -5.05
N ALA A 81 -9.44 -8.28 -5.40
CA ALA A 81 -10.14 -7.78 -6.58
C ALA A 81 -9.32 -6.69 -7.26
N ARG A 82 -9.67 -6.43 -8.53
CA ARG A 82 -8.96 -5.48 -9.38
C ARG A 82 -9.93 -4.49 -10.00
N PHE A 83 -9.45 -3.27 -10.18
CA PHE A 83 -10.07 -2.25 -11.02
C PHE A 83 -9.12 -1.91 -12.17
N PRO A 84 -9.49 -2.19 -13.44
CA PRO A 84 -8.67 -1.88 -14.60
C PRO A 84 -8.69 -0.38 -14.90
N PHE A 85 -7.54 0.22 -15.20
CA PHE A 85 -7.49 1.63 -15.61
C PHE A 85 -8.21 1.88 -16.94
N ALA A 86 -8.46 0.85 -17.75
CA ALA A 86 -9.35 0.91 -18.91
C ALA A 86 -10.80 1.31 -18.58
N ALA A 87 -11.24 1.15 -17.33
CA ALA A 87 -12.54 1.61 -16.85
C ALA A 87 -12.47 3.00 -16.15
N SER A 88 -11.29 3.59 -16.01
CA SER A 88 -11.15 4.94 -15.44
C SER A 88 -11.32 5.99 -16.53
N GLY A 89 -12.36 6.82 -16.43
CA GLY A 89 -12.55 7.97 -17.31
C GLY A 89 -11.35 8.93 -17.29
N ARG A 90 -10.69 9.11 -16.13
CA ARG A 90 -9.47 9.92 -16.01
C ARG A 90 -8.29 9.30 -16.77
N ALA A 91 -8.06 8.00 -16.64
CA ALA A 91 -6.96 7.33 -17.34
C ALA A 91 -7.15 7.36 -18.86
N LEU A 92 -8.40 7.18 -19.32
CA LEU A 92 -8.76 7.33 -20.74
C LEU A 92 -8.50 8.76 -21.23
N ALA A 93 -8.86 9.78 -20.46
CA ALA A 93 -8.62 11.18 -20.81
C ALA A 93 -7.12 11.54 -20.87
N LEU A 94 -6.27 10.83 -20.12
CA LEU A 94 -4.81 10.96 -20.18
C LEU A 94 -4.17 10.14 -21.31
N GLY A 95 -4.91 9.22 -21.93
CA GLY A 95 -4.35 8.26 -22.89
C GLY A 95 -3.52 7.14 -22.23
N GLU A 96 -3.64 6.96 -20.92
CA GLU A 96 -2.80 6.05 -20.10
C GLU A 96 -3.64 4.97 -19.40
N SER A 97 -4.38 4.18 -20.17
CA SER A 97 -5.36 3.22 -19.65
C SER A 97 -4.80 1.82 -19.34
N ALA A 98 -3.48 1.65 -19.40
CA ALA A 98 -2.83 0.36 -19.16
C ALA A 98 -2.72 0.05 -17.66
N GLY A 99 -2.99 -1.19 -17.29
CA GLY A 99 -2.81 -1.69 -15.93
C GLY A 99 -4.07 -1.68 -15.07
N ALA A 100 -3.89 -1.81 -13.75
CA ALA A 100 -4.97 -1.93 -12.78
C ALA A 100 -4.52 -1.59 -11.35
N THR A 101 -5.48 -1.25 -10.51
CA THR A 101 -5.35 -1.25 -9.04
C THR A 101 -5.89 -2.56 -8.50
N LYS A 102 -5.13 -3.26 -7.64
CA LYS A 102 -5.52 -4.49 -6.95
C LYS A 102 -5.53 -4.27 -5.45
N ILE A 103 -6.61 -4.67 -4.79
CA ILE A 103 -6.72 -4.71 -3.33
C ILE A 103 -6.76 -6.18 -2.88
N VAL A 104 -6.10 -6.46 -1.74
CA VAL A 104 -6.09 -7.74 -1.04
C VAL A 104 -6.58 -7.50 0.40
N THR A 105 -7.55 -8.30 0.84
CA THR A 105 -8.13 -8.20 2.19
C THR A 105 -7.97 -9.49 2.98
N ALA A 106 -7.89 -9.38 4.30
CA ALA A 106 -8.13 -10.51 5.19
C ALA A 106 -9.63 -10.87 5.23
N GLY A 107 -9.96 -11.98 5.90
CA GLY A 107 -11.35 -12.46 6.03
C GLY A 107 -12.27 -11.52 6.82
N ASP A 108 -11.71 -10.66 7.65
CA ASP A 108 -12.42 -9.62 8.43
C ASP A 108 -12.65 -8.32 7.64
N GLY A 109 -12.23 -8.25 6.37
CA GLY A 109 -12.41 -7.08 5.51
C GLY A 109 -11.29 -6.04 5.58
N ARG A 110 -10.33 -6.18 6.50
CA ARG A 110 -9.16 -5.29 6.56
C ARG A 110 -8.31 -5.37 5.31
N VAL A 111 -7.85 -4.23 4.83
CA VAL A 111 -6.92 -4.13 3.70
C VAL A 111 -5.54 -4.56 4.18
N VAL A 112 -5.00 -5.63 3.60
CA VAL A 112 -3.69 -6.19 3.96
C VAL A 112 -2.66 -6.05 2.84
N GLY A 113 -3.08 -5.59 1.67
CA GLY A 113 -2.16 -5.24 0.59
C GLY A 113 -2.84 -4.53 -0.56
N VAL A 114 -2.11 -3.62 -1.19
CA VAL A 114 -2.54 -2.90 -2.39
C VAL A 114 -1.40 -2.89 -3.40
N HIS A 115 -1.73 -3.14 -4.66
CA HIS A 115 -0.77 -3.24 -5.77
C HIS A 115 -1.33 -2.48 -6.96
N ILE A 116 -0.58 -1.51 -7.48
CA ILE A 116 -1.01 -0.61 -8.54
C ILE A 116 0.00 -0.73 -9.67
N ALA A 117 -0.49 -1.01 -10.88
CA ALA A 117 0.24 -0.82 -12.11
C ALA A 117 -0.55 0.18 -12.95
N GLY A 118 0.00 1.35 -13.22
CA GLY A 118 -0.73 2.40 -13.93
C GLY A 118 -0.09 3.77 -13.83
N PRO A 119 -0.75 4.80 -14.38
CA PRO A 119 -0.27 6.17 -14.29
C PRO A 119 -0.31 6.66 -12.83
N GLN A 120 0.74 7.39 -12.41
CA GLN A 120 0.85 7.98 -11.07
C GLN A 120 0.69 6.96 -9.92
N ALA A 121 1.03 5.69 -10.13
CA ALA A 121 0.94 4.66 -9.09
C ALA A 121 1.74 5.04 -7.83
N SER A 122 2.86 5.74 -8.00
CA SER A 122 3.69 6.31 -6.94
C SER A 122 2.96 7.29 -6.02
N GLU A 123 2.01 8.06 -6.57
CA GLU A 123 1.19 9.01 -5.81
C GLU A 123 -0.02 8.31 -5.18
N LEU A 124 -0.67 7.41 -5.93
CA LEU A 124 -1.86 6.70 -5.48
C LEU A 124 -1.58 5.77 -4.29
N ILE A 125 -0.38 5.19 -4.21
CA ILE A 125 -0.03 4.24 -3.15
C ILE A 125 -0.01 4.89 -1.76
N ALA A 126 0.16 6.20 -1.67
CA ALA A 126 0.18 6.92 -0.39
C ALA A 126 -1.13 6.76 0.39
N GLU A 127 -2.28 6.80 -0.30
CA GLU A 127 -3.59 6.57 0.32
C GLU A 127 -3.69 5.13 0.87
N ALA A 128 -3.27 4.15 0.07
CA ALA A 128 -3.27 2.74 0.49
C ALA A 128 -2.33 2.50 1.68
N THR A 129 -1.17 3.15 1.70
CA THR A 129 -0.24 3.09 2.83
C THR A 129 -0.88 3.65 4.10
N LEU A 130 -1.56 4.80 4.02
CA LEU A 130 -2.26 5.38 5.16
C LEU A 130 -3.41 4.47 5.62
N ALA A 131 -4.23 3.98 4.68
CA ALA A 131 -5.34 3.08 4.97
C ALA A 131 -4.86 1.81 5.71
N MET A 132 -3.80 1.16 5.22
CA MET A 132 -3.20 0.01 5.89
C MET A 132 -2.63 0.37 7.26
N ARG A 133 -1.99 1.54 7.40
CA ARG A 133 -1.42 1.97 8.68
C ARG A 133 -2.48 2.20 9.76
N LEU A 134 -3.68 2.60 9.35
CA LEU A 134 -4.88 2.78 10.18
C LEU A 134 -5.72 1.49 10.30
N GLU A 135 -5.26 0.37 9.73
CA GLU A 135 -5.99 -0.89 9.68
C GLU A 135 -7.39 -0.78 9.04
N ALA A 136 -7.53 0.12 8.07
CA ALA A 136 -8.79 0.36 7.38
C ALA A 136 -9.33 -0.89 6.67
N THR A 137 -10.65 -0.95 6.60
CA THR A 137 -11.41 -1.98 5.88
C THR A 137 -11.73 -1.53 4.45
N VAL A 138 -12.18 -2.46 3.61
CA VAL A 138 -12.70 -2.09 2.28
C VAL A 138 -13.93 -1.18 2.38
N GLU A 139 -14.73 -1.31 3.44
CA GLU A 139 -15.86 -0.44 3.72
C GLU A 139 -15.44 1.02 3.93
N ASP A 140 -14.30 1.26 4.60
CA ASP A 140 -13.75 2.61 4.81
C ASP A 140 -13.32 3.24 3.47
N LEU A 141 -12.68 2.47 2.59
CA LEU A 141 -12.32 2.91 1.24
C LEU A 141 -13.56 3.20 0.38
N ILE A 142 -14.62 2.40 0.52
CA ILE A 142 -15.88 2.59 -0.21
C ILE A 142 -16.62 3.85 0.26
N ALA A 143 -16.62 4.08 1.58
CA ALA A 143 -17.25 5.24 2.22
C ALA A 143 -16.52 6.56 1.90
N THR A 144 -15.24 6.48 1.58
CA THR A 144 -14.44 7.64 1.17
C THR A 144 -14.90 8.17 -0.18
N ILE A 145 -15.33 9.44 -0.20
CA ILE A 145 -15.75 10.12 -1.44
C ILE A 145 -14.49 10.57 -2.20
N HIS A 146 -14.10 9.76 -3.18
CA HIS A 146 -13.01 10.10 -4.09
C HIS A 146 -13.48 11.13 -5.12
N ALA A 147 -12.64 12.09 -5.45
CA ALA A 147 -12.98 13.12 -6.43
C ALA A 147 -13.11 12.52 -7.84
N HIS A 148 -14.05 13.05 -8.63
CA HIS A 148 -14.33 12.60 -10.00
C HIS A 148 -14.09 13.72 -11.03
N PRO A 149 -13.46 13.46 -12.18
CA PRO A 149 -12.74 12.23 -12.53
C PRO A 149 -11.29 12.25 -12.01
N THR A 150 -10.87 11.23 -11.27
CA THR A 150 -9.47 11.06 -10.83
C THR A 150 -8.98 9.62 -10.97
N LEU A 151 -7.67 9.42 -10.94
CA LEU A 151 -7.09 8.08 -10.91
C LEU A 151 -7.33 7.39 -9.55
N ALA A 152 -7.43 8.16 -8.46
CA ALA A 152 -7.67 7.65 -7.12
C ALA A 152 -8.98 6.87 -6.99
N GLU A 153 -9.98 7.16 -7.82
CA GLU A 153 -11.23 6.37 -7.90
C GLU A 153 -10.97 4.87 -8.16
N SER A 154 -9.81 4.49 -8.69
CA SER A 154 -9.43 3.09 -8.88
C SER A 154 -9.31 2.30 -7.56
N LEU A 155 -8.93 2.94 -6.45
CA LEU A 155 -8.89 2.31 -5.12
C LEU A 155 -10.31 1.98 -4.67
N ARG A 156 -11.22 2.95 -4.73
CA ARG A 156 -12.64 2.74 -4.43
C ARG A 156 -13.28 1.70 -5.36
N GLY A 157 -12.98 1.76 -6.65
CA GLY A 157 -13.45 0.80 -7.63
C GLY A 157 -12.98 -0.63 -7.31
N ALA A 158 -11.71 -0.80 -6.93
CA ALA A 158 -11.18 -2.10 -6.53
C ALA A 158 -11.84 -2.60 -5.24
N ALA A 159 -12.09 -1.72 -4.27
CA ALA A 159 -12.75 -2.07 -3.00
C ALA A 159 -14.20 -2.51 -3.23
N LEU A 160 -14.96 -1.81 -4.09
CA LEU A 160 -16.31 -2.23 -4.50
C LEU A 160 -16.32 -3.61 -5.17
N SER A 161 -15.29 -3.91 -5.98
CA SER A 161 -15.14 -5.23 -6.59
C SER A 161 -14.86 -6.33 -5.56
N VAL A 162 -14.17 -6.04 -4.44
CA VAL A 162 -13.97 -7.03 -3.36
C VAL A 162 -15.30 -7.50 -2.76
N ILE A 163 -16.29 -6.60 -2.66
CA ILE A 163 -17.62 -6.93 -2.12
C ILE A 163 -18.65 -7.30 -3.20
N GLY A 164 -18.22 -7.46 -4.46
CA GLY A 164 -19.08 -7.86 -5.58
C GLY A 164 -20.09 -6.80 -6.02
N LYS A 165 -19.80 -5.51 -5.80
CA LYS A 165 -20.67 -4.39 -6.17
C LYS A 165 -19.96 -3.32 -7.02
N PRO A 166 -19.22 -3.68 -8.09
CA PRO A 166 -18.63 -2.67 -8.97
C PRO A 166 -19.72 -1.79 -9.60
N ILE A 167 -19.37 -0.52 -9.84
CA ILE A 167 -20.25 0.46 -10.50
C ILE A 167 -19.82 0.67 -11.96
N ASP A 168 -18.50 0.79 -12.19
CA ASP A 168 -17.94 1.16 -13.50
C ASP A 168 -17.39 -0.04 -14.31
N THR A 169 -17.46 -1.24 -13.74
CA THR A 169 -17.01 -2.48 -14.40
C THR A 169 -18.09 -3.56 -14.32
N ALA A 170 -18.02 -4.54 -15.23
CA ALA A 170 -18.86 -5.75 -15.13
C ALA A 170 -18.58 -6.50 -13.81
N ARG A 171 -19.59 -7.26 -13.36
CA ARG A 171 -19.53 -8.13 -12.18
C ARG A 171 -18.83 -9.45 -12.49
#